data_AF-A0A4Y7PTV6-F1
#
_entry.id   AF-A0A4Y7PTV6-F1
#
_cell.length_a   1.000
_cell.length_b   1.000
_cell.length_c   1.000
_cell.angle_alpha   90.00
_cell.angle_beta   90.00
_cell.angle_gamma   90.00
#
_symmetry.space_group_name_H-M   'P 1'
#
loop_
_entity.id
_entity.type
_entity.pdbx_description
1 polymer ?
#
loop_
_entity_poly.entity_id
_entity_poly.type
_entity_poly.pdbx_seq_one_letter_code
_entity_poly.pdbx_strand_id
1 'polypeptide(L)'
;MSPSVMDLNLGALEIGTLISSVLFGVTTVQVYMYWNRRFNDRVAIQGLVATVWTCEAVHTAFLWIYLYHLTVTFYGVPAKLAESHWTLNMSGFFDGFIGAVVQSYFAYRVLIVSGKWPISLISWTGSLLQCTGTFAVTALGFLTTLEQFAEKYGWLVKGVLVLDVIVDIINTTALCYYLSKGRTGFHSTDRMIDTIILWTVETGLLTTIAALTMLIFDISLGTTAMWIGVSLFYAKLYSNSLLAALNGRDILRGKGVSTFDTTSAGTRRLEISVVREREMEMGVLPNSAYGKENSVDTKPVEYSPRF
;
A
#
# COMPACT_ATOMS: atom_id res chain seq x y z
N MET A 1 -16.74 -16.32 30.31
CA MET A 1 -16.13 -16.65 29.00
C MET A 1 -15.05 -17.69 29.25
N SER A 2 -15.02 -18.82 28.54
CA SER A 2 -13.93 -19.80 28.71
C SER A 2 -12.60 -19.19 28.23
N PRO A 3 -11.44 -19.64 28.73
CA PRO A 3 -10.13 -19.15 28.29
C PRO A 3 -9.95 -19.18 26.77
N SER A 4 -10.41 -20.26 26.12
CA SER A 4 -10.38 -20.41 24.66
C SER A 4 -11.16 -19.35 23.89
N VAL A 5 -12.29 -18.87 24.44
CA VAL A 5 -13.12 -17.86 23.78
C VAL A 5 -12.54 -16.47 24.01
N MET A 6 -11.90 -16.24 25.16
CA MET A 6 -11.14 -15.00 25.41
C MET A 6 -9.98 -14.86 24.41
N ASP A 7 -9.19 -15.91 24.23
CA ASP A 7 -8.04 -15.91 23.32
C ASP A 7 -8.46 -15.62 21.87
N LEU A 8 -9.56 -16.21 21.40
CA LEU A 8 -10.09 -15.97 20.06
C LEU A 8 -10.63 -14.54 19.87
N ASN A 9 -11.09 -13.88 20.92
CA ASN A 9 -11.60 -12.52 20.83
C ASN A 9 -10.49 -11.48 20.97
N LEU A 10 -9.84 -11.45 22.14
CA LEU A 10 -8.81 -10.46 22.42
C LEU A 10 -7.57 -10.68 21.53
N GLY A 11 -7.16 -11.93 21.32
CA GLY A 11 -6.02 -12.27 20.47
C GLY A 11 -6.25 -11.89 19.01
N ALA A 12 -7.46 -12.07 18.47
CA ALA A 12 -7.78 -11.64 17.11
C ALA A 12 -7.70 -10.11 16.95
N LEU A 13 -8.23 -9.35 17.92
CA LEU A 13 -8.15 -7.89 17.93
C LEU A 13 -6.70 -7.40 18.06
N GLU A 14 -5.92 -8.04 18.91
CA GLU A 14 -4.50 -7.73 19.12
C GLU A 14 -3.67 -8.00 17.86
N ILE A 15 -3.75 -9.22 17.30
CA ILE A 15 -3.05 -9.58 16.06
C ILE A 15 -3.49 -8.66 14.91
N GLY A 16 -4.79 -8.41 14.78
CA GLY A 16 -5.34 -7.51 13.77
C GLY A 16 -4.74 -6.10 13.88
N THR A 17 -4.66 -5.56 15.09
CA THR A 17 -4.06 -4.23 15.35
C THR A 17 -2.56 -4.21 15.06
N LEU A 18 -1.82 -5.28 15.37
CA LEU A 18 -0.39 -5.38 15.09
C LEU A 18 -0.12 -5.42 13.58
N ILE A 19 -0.84 -6.25 12.83
CA ILE A 19 -0.76 -6.29 11.36
C ILE A 19 -1.10 -4.93 10.77
N SER A 20 -2.17 -4.31 11.27
CA SER A 20 -2.60 -2.96 10.89
C SER A 20 -1.50 -1.92 11.07
N SER A 21 -0.77 -1.99 12.19
CA SER A 21 0.34 -1.09 12.52
C SER A 21 1.54 -1.28 11.57
N VAL A 22 1.87 -2.54 11.25
CA VAL A 22 2.94 -2.86 10.28
C VAL A 22 2.58 -2.32 8.89
N LEU A 23 1.35 -2.54 8.43
CA LEU A 23 0.89 -2.05 7.13
C LEU A 23 0.80 -0.52 7.06
N PHE A 24 0.52 0.15 8.17
CA PHE A 24 0.64 1.62 8.27
C PHE A 24 2.10 2.07 8.12
N GLY A 25 3.06 1.33 8.69
CA GLY A 25 4.49 1.53 8.46
C GLY A 25 4.85 1.45 6.98
N VAL A 26 4.38 0.39 6.29
CA VAL A 26 4.57 0.23 4.83
C VAL A 26 3.94 1.40 4.07
N THR A 27 2.71 1.78 4.38
CA THR A 27 2.02 2.95 3.79
C THR A 27 2.85 4.22 3.93
N THR A 28 3.44 4.44 5.10
CA THR A 28 4.28 5.61 5.38
C THR A 28 5.56 5.61 4.53
N VAL A 29 6.21 4.46 4.37
CA VAL A 29 7.37 4.32 3.47
C VAL A 29 6.97 4.59 2.02
N GLN A 30 5.84 4.03 1.57
CA GLN A 30 5.34 4.25 0.22
C GLN A 30 4.99 5.73 -0.05
N VAL A 31 4.41 6.41 0.93
CA VAL A 31 4.18 7.86 0.92
C VAL A 31 5.50 8.61 0.81
N TYR A 32 6.47 8.33 1.68
CA TYR A 32 7.79 8.95 1.60
C TYR A 32 8.44 8.79 0.21
N MET A 33 8.38 7.58 -0.35
CA MET A 33 8.86 7.30 -1.70
C MET A 33 8.13 8.15 -2.75
N TYR A 34 6.81 8.30 -2.64
CA TYR A 34 6.01 9.09 -3.56
C TYR A 34 6.49 10.55 -3.65
N TRP A 35 6.69 11.21 -2.49
CA TRP A 35 7.17 12.59 -2.46
C TRP A 35 8.65 12.72 -2.86
N ASN A 36 9.51 11.79 -2.41
CA ASN A 36 10.93 11.83 -2.74
C ASN A 36 11.19 11.73 -4.26
N ARG A 37 10.35 10.97 -4.96
CA ARG A 37 10.48 10.77 -6.41
C ARG A 37 9.96 11.94 -7.25
N ARG A 38 9.39 12.99 -6.63
CA ARG A 38 8.95 14.24 -7.28
C ARG A 38 8.14 14.01 -8.55
N PHE A 39 7.11 13.16 -8.48
CA PHE A 39 6.19 12.99 -9.59
C PHE A 39 5.56 14.32 -10.01
N ASN A 40 5.52 14.61 -11.31
CA ASN A 40 4.76 15.75 -11.86
C ASN A 40 3.26 15.42 -11.95
N ASP A 41 2.69 15.00 -10.83
CA ASP A 41 1.28 14.64 -10.73
C ASP A 41 0.39 15.86 -10.52
N ARG A 42 -0.87 15.73 -10.92
CA ARG A 42 -1.90 16.73 -10.62
C ARG A 42 -2.06 16.89 -9.11
N VAL A 43 -2.32 18.11 -8.66
CA VAL A 43 -2.57 18.46 -7.24
C VAL A 43 -3.62 17.55 -6.60
N ALA A 44 -4.63 17.10 -7.38
CA ALA A 44 -5.64 16.16 -6.90
C ALA A 44 -5.06 14.81 -6.43
N ILE A 45 -4.06 14.25 -7.14
CA ILE A 45 -3.42 12.99 -6.75
C ILE A 45 -2.52 13.20 -5.52
N GLN A 46 -1.82 14.33 -5.45
CA GLN A 46 -1.02 14.68 -4.28
C GLN A 46 -1.90 14.84 -3.02
N GLY A 47 -3.03 15.53 -3.17
CA GLY A 47 -4.05 15.66 -2.13
C GLY A 47 -4.66 14.31 -1.72
N LEU A 48 -4.92 13.43 -2.67
CA LEU A 48 -5.38 12.05 -2.41
C LEU A 48 -4.38 11.28 -1.53
N VAL A 49 -3.09 11.29 -1.90
CA VAL A 49 -2.04 10.60 -1.13
C VAL A 49 -1.95 11.16 0.30
N ALA A 50 -1.97 12.48 0.45
CA ALA A 50 -1.93 13.13 1.77
C ALA A 50 -3.16 12.81 2.62
N THR A 51 -4.34 12.78 1.99
CA THR A 51 -5.61 12.45 2.65
C THR A 51 -5.59 11.01 3.15
N VAL A 52 -5.23 10.05 2.28
CA VAL A 52 -5.14 8.63 2.63
C VAL A 52 -4.17 8.42 3.79
N TRP A 53 -2.96 8.98 3.73
CA TRP A 53 -1.99 8.83 4.82
C TRP A 53 -2.49 9.41 6.15
N THR A 54 -3.14 10.58 6.11
CA THR A 54 -3.67 11.22 7.32
C THR A 54 -4.79 10.40 7.94
N CYS A 55 -5.73 9.91 7.12
CA CYS A 55 -6.80 9.02 7.55
C CYS A 55 -6.24 7.70 8.12
N GLU A 56 -5.24 7.13 7.47
CA GLU A 56 -4.55 5.92 7.92
C GLU A 56 -3.85 6.10 9.27
N ALA A 57 -3.22 7.26 9.50
CA ALA A 57 -2.58 7.60 10.77
C ALA A 57 -3.60 7.74 11.90
N VAL A 58 -4.71 8.45 11.65
CA VAL A 58 -5.79 8.63 12.62
C VAL A 58 -6.48 7.29 12.92
N HIS A 59 -6.76 6.48 11.90
CA HIS A 59 -7.31 5.13 12.07
C HIS A 59 -6.41 4.27 12.97
N THR A 60 -5.10 4.24 12.69
CA THR A 60 -4.13 3.47 13.47
C THR A 60 -4.06 3.96 14.93
N ALA A 61 -4.11 5.28 15.16
CA ALA A 61 -4.15 5.84 16.52
C ALA A 61 -5.40 5.37 17.29
N PHE A 62 -6.58 5.34 16.66
CA PHE A 62 -7.79 4.82 17.31
C PHE A 62 -7.68 3.33 17.65
N LEU A 63 -7.05 2.52 16.79
CA LEU A 63 -6.81 1.11 17.08
C LEU A 63 -5.86 0.92 18.26
N TRP A 64 -4.81 1.73 18.37
CA TRP A 64 -3.90 1.69 19.53
C TRP A 64 -4.61 2.09 20.82
N ILE A 65 -5.42 3.14 20.79
CA ILE A 65 -6.22 3.56 21.95
C ILE A 65 -7.19 2.43 22.34
N TYR A 66 -7.87 1.82 21.37
CA TYR A 66 -8.78 0.71 21.60
C TYR A 66 -8.06 -0.49 22.25
N LEU A 67 -6.94 -0.92 21.67
CA LEU A 67 -6.15 -2.04 22.17
C LEU A 67 -5.66 -1.76 23.60
N TYR A 68 -5.12 -0.57 23.86
CA TYR A 68 -4.64 -0.17 25.19
C TYR A 68 -5.76 -0.17 26.24
N HIS A 69 -6.97 0.27 25.87
CA HIS A 69 -8.11 0.22 26.77
C HIS A 69 -8.47 -1.22 27.15
N LEU A 70 -8.50 -2.13 26.17
CA LEU A 70 -8.83 -3.53 26.40
C LEU A 70 -7.75 -4.29 27.19
N THR A 71 -6.46 -4.07 26.87
CA THR A 71 -5.36 -4.86 27.43
C THR A 71 -4.79 -4.29 28.72
N VAL A 72 -4.83 -2.98 28.92
CA VAL A 72 -4.22 -2.32 30.08
C VAL A 72 -5.28 -1.73 31.00
N THR A 73 -6.17 -0.88 30.48
CA THR A 73 -7.10 -0.11 31.34
C THR A 73 -8.17 -1.01 31.97
N PHE A 74 -8.74 -1.92 31.19
CA PHE A 74 -9.78 -2.86 31.63
C PHE A 74 -9.26 -4.30 31.74
N TYR A 75 -7.96 -4.43 32.05
CA TYR A 75 -7.35 -5.74 32.23
C TYR A 75 -8.13 -6.58 33.26
N GLY A 76 -8.42 -7.83 32.91
CA GLY A 76 -9.16 -8.76 33.78
C GLY A 76 -10.68 -8.51 33.85
N VAL A 77 -11.24 -7.65 32.98
CA VAL A 77 -12.70 -7.39 32.91
C VAL A 77 -13.29 -7.83 31.57
N PRO A 78 -13.68 -9.11 31.41
CA PRO A 78 -14.20 -9.68 30.15
C PRO A 78 -15.43 -8.97 29.57
N ALA A 79 -16.25 -8.34 30.42
CA ALA A 79 -17.47 -7.67 29.98
C ALA A 79 -17.19 -6.53 28.97
N LYS A 80 -16.02 -5.89 29.05
CA LYS A 80 -15.63 -4.80 28.14
C LYS A 80 -15.35 -5.25 26.71
N LEU A 81 -15.11 -6.54 26.46
CA LEU A 81 -14.98 -7.08 25.11
C LEU A 81 -16.33 -7.22 24.38
N ALA A 82 -17.43 -7.31 25.13
CA ALA A 82 -18.78 -7.38 24.56
C ALA A 82 -19.39 -5.98 24.31
N GLU A 83 -18.78 -4.94 24.87
CA GLU A 83 -19.23 -3.56 24.70
C GLU A 83 -18.64 -2.96 23.41
N SER A 84 -19.48 -2.20 22.69
CA SER A 84 -19.05 -1.42 21.53
C SER A 84 -18.30 -0.18 22.01
N HIS A 85 -16.97 -0.18 21.90
CA HIS A 85 -16.18 0.99 22.27
C HIS A 85 -16.17 2.04 21.15
N TRP A 86 -16.29 3.31 21.52
CA TRP A 86 -16.40 4.41 20.54
C TRP A 86 -15.22 4.51 19.56
N THR A 87 -14.00 4.14 19.99
CA THR A 87 -12.82 4.14 19.12
C THR A 87 -12.89 3.05 18.05
N LEU A 88 -13.52 1.91 18.34
CA LEU A 88 -13.77 0.84 17.36
C LEU A 88 -14.80 1.29 16.32
N ASN A 89 -15.85 2.00 16.75
CA ASN A 89 -16.82 2.56 15.81
C ASN A 89 -16.18 3.64 14.94
N MET A 90 -15.38 4.55 15.53
CA MET A 90 -14.62 5.54 14.77
C MET A 90 -13.64 4.88 13.80
N SER A 91 -13.02 3.75 14.16
CA SER A 91 -12.15 3.03 13.22
C SER A 91 -12.95 2.54 12.01
N GLY A 92 -14.16 2.00 12.22
CA GLY A 92 -15.08 1.64 11.13
C GLY A 92 -15.43 2.81 10.20
N PHE A 93 -15.59 4.03 10.72
CA PHE A 93 -15.80 5.23 9.89
C PHE A 93 -14.62 5.48 8.95
N PHE A 94 -13.39 5.47 9.49
CA PHE A 94 -12.19 5.71 8.68
C PHE A 94 -11.95 4.58 7.68
N ASP A 95 -12.26 3.33 8.03
CA ASP A 95 -12.20 2.19 7.11
C ASP A 95 -13.11 2.41 5.89
N GLY A 96 -14.38 2.74 6.13
CA GLY A 96 -15.33 3.04 5.05
C GLY A 96 -14.91 4.25 4.21
N PHE A 97 -14.40 5.31 4.84
CA PHE A 97 -13.95 6.51 4.14
C PHE A 97 -12.72 6.22 3.24
N ILE A 98 -11.72 5.52 3.77
CA ILE A 98 -10.51 5.15 3.02
C ILE A 98 -10.89 4.23 1.85
N GLY A 99 -11.71 3.21 2.10
CA GLY A 99 -12.21 2.31 1.05
C GLY A 99 -12.90 3.07 -0.08
N ALA A 100 -13.83 3.97 0.26
CA ALA A 100 -14.54 4.79 -0.72
C ALA A 100 -13.61 5.65 -1.57
N VAL A 101 -12.64 6.30 -0.94
CA VAL A 101 -11.64 7.16 -1.61
C VAL A 101 -10.76 6.35 -2.56
N VAL A 102 -10.25 5.20 -2.11
CA VAL A 102 -9.39 4.32 -2.91
C VAL A 102 -10.14 3.69 -4.07
N GLN A 103 -11.32 3.13 -3.84
CA GLN A 103 -12.12 2.54 -4.90
C GLN A 103 -12.59 3.58 -5.93
N SER A 104 -12.92 4.80 -5.49
CA SER A 104 -13.25 5.90 -6.40
C SER A 104 -12.09 6.23 -7.34
N TYR A 105 -10.85 6.14 -6.85
CA TYR A 105 -9.66 6.30 -7.68
C TYR A 105 -9.47 5.13 -8.66
N PHE A 106 -9.71 3.88 -8.25
CA PHE A 106 -9.66 2.74 -9.17
C PHE A 106 -10.74 2.81 -10.26
N ALA A 107 -11.96 3.21 -9.92
CA ALA A 107 -13.02 3.46 -10.90
C ALA A 107 -12.66 4.60 -11.88
N TYR A 108 -11.99 5.66 -11.40
CA TYR A 108 -11.43 6.71 -12.25
C TYR A 108 -10.35 6.18 -13.21
N ARG A 109 -9.48 5.29 -12.72
CA ARG A 109 -8.47 4.62 -13.56
C ARG A 109 -9.13 3.78 -14.66
N VAL A 110 -10.20 3.05 -14.33
CA VAL A 110 -11.00 2.31 -15.33
C VAL A 110 -11.56 3.27 -16.38
N LEU A 111 -12.01 4.47 -16.01
CA LEU A 111 -12.56 5.44 -16.96
C LEU A 111 -11.50 5.90 -17.96
N ILE A 112 -10.32 6.25 -17.46
CA ILE A 112 -9.21 6.71 -18.30
C ILE A 112 -8.76 5.63 -19.27
N VAL A 113 -8.60 4.39 -18.81
CA VAL A 113 -8.06 3.29 -19.62
C VAL A 113 -9.12 2.76 -20.60
N SER A 114 -10.38 2.63 -20.16
CA SER A 114 -11.44 2.09 -21.02
C SER A 114 -12.01 3.12 -21.99
N GLY A 115 -11.98 4.41 -21.64
CA GLY A 115 -12.72 5.47 -22.33
C GLY A 115 -14.25 5.34 -22.22
N LYS A 116 -14.76 4.41 -21.39
CA LYS A 116 -16.19 4.09 -21.30
C LYS A 116 -16.77 4.47 -19.94
N TRP A 117 -17.75 5.36 -19.98
CA TRP A 117 -18.47 5.84 -18.80
C TRP A 117 -19.29 4.78 -18.04
N PRO A 118 -20.00 3.81 -18.68
CA PRO A 118 -20.91 2.93 -17.93
C PRO A 118 -20.23 2.08 -16.85
N ILE A 119 -19.04 1.54 -17.11
CA ILE A 119 -18.35 0.64 -16.17
C ILE A 119 -17.84 1.43 -14.96
N SER A 120 -17.28 2.61 -15.19
CA SER A 120 -16.83 3.50 -14.12
C SER A 120 -17.98 4.06 -13.30
N LEU A 121 -19.12 4.36 -13.94
CA LEU A 121 -20.31 4.81 -13.22
C LEU A 121 -20.85 3.71 -12.29
N ILE A 122 -20.95 2.46 -12.78
CA ILE A 122 -21.32 1.31 -11.95
C ILE A 122 -20.38 1.19 -10.75
N SER A 123 -19.07 1.29 -10.98
CA SER A 123 -18.07 1.15 -9.93
C SER A 123 -18.16 2.29 -8.90
N TRP A 124 -18.32 3.54 -9.34
CA TRP A 124 -18.54 4.67 -8.43
C TRP A 124 -19.84 4.56 -7.63
N THR A 125 -20.92 4.10 -8.26
CA THR A 125 -22.17 3.87 -7.52
C THR A 125 -22.01 2.75 -6.49
N GLY A 126 -21.25 1.69 -6.81
CA GLY A 126 -20.90 0.63 -5.87
C GLY A 126 -20.11 1.16 -4.68
N SER A 127 -19.05 1.93 -4.92
CA SER A 127 -18.25 2.55 -3.86
C SER A 127 -19.05 3.51 -2.98
N LEU A 128 -19.98 4.28 -3.56
CA LEU A 128 -20.86 5.17 -2.79
C LEU A 128 -21.83 4.37 -1.90
N LEU A 129 -22.42 3.31 -2.44
CA LEU A 129 -23.30 2.41 -1.68
C LEU A 129 -22.54 1.72 -0.55
N GLN A 130 -21.32 1.26 -0.80
CA GLN A 130 -20.45 0.68 0.21
C GLN A 130 -20.13 1.69 1.32
N CYS A 131 -19.66 2.90 0.96
CA CYS A 131 -19.37 3.96 1.92
C CYS A 131 -20.58 4.27 2.81
N THR A 132 -21.75 4.38 2.20
CA THR A 132 -23.00 4.65 2.91
C THR A 132 -23.36 3.49 3.84
N GLY A 133 -23.19 2.25 3.38
CA GLY A 133 -23.38 1.05 4.18
C GLY A 133 -22.44 0.99 5.39
N THR A 134 -21.15 1.27 5.20
CA THR A 134 -20.16 1.29 6.30
C THR A 134 -20.44 2.41 7.30
N PHE A 135 -20.89 3.57 6.83
CA PHE A 135 -21.31 4.66 7.73
C PHE A 135 -22.58 4.31 8.50
N ALA A 136 -23.53 3.62 7.87
CA ALA A 136 -24.72 3.11 8.56
C ALA A 136 -24.34 2.06 9.62
N VAL A 137 -23.44 1.12 9.31
CA VAL A 137 -22.87 0.16 10.26
C VAL A 137 -22.23 0.88 11.44
N THR A 138 -21.41 1.90 11.16
CA THR A 138 -20.73 2.69 12.19
C THR A 138 -21.73 3.43 13.09
N ALA A 139 -22.71 4.12 12.50
CA ALA A 139 -23.72 4.87 13.25
C ALA A 139 -24.57 3.95 14.14
N LEU A 140 -24.95 2.78 13.64
CA LEU A 140 -25.66 1.76 14.41
C LEU A 140 -24.77 1.20 15.53
N GLY A 141 -23.48 1.01 15.27
CA GLY A 141 -22.50 0.58 16.28
C GLY A 141 -22.39 1.50 17.49
N PHE A 142 -22.69 2.81 17.34
CA PHE A 142 -22.79 3.76 18.46
C PHE A 142 -24.08 3.62 19.28
N LEU A 143 -25.14 3.09 18.67
CA LEU A 143 -26.47 3.03 19.27
C LEU A 143 -26.78 1.65 19.88
N THR A 144 -25.96 0.64 19.61
CA THR A 144 -26.21 -0.75 19.99
C THR A 144 -24.98 -1.42 20.58
N THR A 145 -25.20 -2.41 21.45
CA THR A 145 -24.14 -3.35 21.87
C THR A 145 -23.75 -4.27 20.71
N LEU A 146 -22.58 -4.91 20.76
CA LEU A 146 -22.12 -5.82 19.70
C LEU A 146 -23.10 -6.97 19.42
N GLU A 147 -23.69 -7.55 20.47
CA GLU A 147 -24.67 -8.66 20.36
C GLU A 147 -25.95 -8.21 19.65
N GLN A 148 -26.60 -7.15 20.15
CA GLN A 148 -27.78 -6.56 19.52
C GLN A 148 -27.53 -6.12 18.07
N PHE A 149 -26.34 -5.59 17.79
CA PHE A 149 -25.94 -5.23 16.43
C PHE A 149 -25.88 -6.46 15.53
N ALA A 150 -25.19 -7.52 15.97
CA ALA A 150 -25.02 -8.75 15.21
C ALA A 150 -26.37 -9.41 14.89
N GLU A 151 -27.27 -9.50 15.88
CA GLU A 151 -28.58 -10.13 15.70
C GLU A 151 -29.49 -9.35 14.74
N LYS A 152 -29.55 -8.02 14.88
CA LYS A 152 -30.53 -7.19 14.15
C LYS A 152 -30.01 -6.65 12.83
N TYR A 153 -28.71 -6.37 12.76
CA TYR A 153 -28.07 -5.65 11.66
C TYR A 153 -26.91 -6.42 11.01
N GLY A 154 -26.64 -7.67 11.41
CA GLY A 154 -25.58 -8.49 10.79
C GLY A 154 -25.73 -8.67 9.27
N TRP A 155 -26.97 -8.64 8.75
CA TRP A 155 -27.22 -8.67 7.31
C TRP A 155 -26.61 -7.46 6.56
N LEU A 156 -26.52 -6.30 7.22
CA LEU A 156 -25.97 -5.09 6.63
C LEU A 156 -24.46 -5.23 6.40
N VAL A 157 -23.74 -5.76 7.39
CA VAL A 157 -22.30 -6.05 7.26
C VAL A 157 -22.04 -7.03 6.13
N LYS A 158 -22.77 -8.16 6.09
CA LYS A 158 -22.65 -9.16 5.02
C LYS A 158 -22.95 -8.55 3.65
N GLY A 159 -24.00 -7.72 3.55
CA GLY A 159 -24.36 -7.04 2.30
C GLY A 159 -23.27 -6.08 1.81
N VAL A 160 -22.66 -5.31 2.71
CA VAL A 160 -21.56 -4.41 2.40
C VAL A 160 -20.32 -5.19 1.92
N LEU A 161 -19.96 -6.28 2.61
CA LEU A 161 -18.83 -7.13 2.22
C LEU A 161 -19.04 -7.82 0.87
N VAL A 162 -20.25 -8.29 0.57
CA VAL A 162 -20.56 -8.89 -0.73
C VAL A 162 -20.50 -7.84 -1.84
N LEU A 163 -21.04 -6.65 -1.61
CA LEU A 163 -20.96 -5.55 -2.57
C LEU A 163 -19.51 -5.16 -2.83
N ASP A 164 -18.68 -5.13 -1.80
CA ASP A 164 -17.26 -4.83 -1.89
C ASP A 164 -16.51 -5.79 -2.82
N VAL A 165 -16.68 -7.10 -2.60
CA VAL A 165 -16.10 -8.15 -3.46
C VAL A 165 -16.55 -7.98 -4.91
N ILE A 166 -17.83 -7.67 -5.15
CA ILE A 166 -18.36 -7.46 -6.51
C ILE A 166 -17.68 -6.25 -7.17
N VAL A 167 -17.58 -5.13 -6.46
CA VAL A 167 -16.97 -3.88 -6.97
C VAL A 167 -15.49 -4.09 -7.27
N ASP A 168 -14.75 -4.78 -6.39
CA ASP A 168 -13.34 -5.07 -6.59
C ASP A 168 -13.10 -5.99 -7.81
N ILE A 169 -13.94 -7.03 -7.99
CA ILE A 169 -13.88 -7.91 -9.16
C ILE A 169 -14.14 -7.11 -10.45
N ILE A 170 -15.15 -6.23 -10.44
CA ILE A 170 -15.48 -5.38 -11.60
C ILE A 170 -14.30 -4.46 -11.94
N ASN A 171 -13.77 -3.73 -10.95
CA ASN A 171 -12.67 -2.81 -11.14
C ASN A 171 -11.40 -3.52 -11.63
N THR A 172 -11.02 -4.61 -10.97
CA THR A 172 -9.82 -5.40 -11.29
C THR A 172 -9.93 -5.99 -12.70
N THR A 173 -11.06 -6.64 -13.00
CA THR A 173 -11.28 -7.29 -14.29
C THR A 173 -11.36 -6.27 -15.42
N ALA A 174 -12.07 -5.15 -15.22
CA ALA A 174 -12.15 -4.09 -16.21
C ALA A 174 -10.77 -3.48 -16.49
N LEU A 175 -10.01 -3.14 -15.45
CA LEU A 175 -8.69 -2.55 -15.61
C LEU A 175 -7.75 -3.51 -16.35
N CYS A 176 -7.74 -4.80 -15.99
CA CYS A 176 -6.94 -5.81 -16.67
C CYS A 176 -7.33 -5.99 -18.15
N TYR A 177 -8.64 -6.09 -18.42
CA TYR A 177 -9.15 -6.28 -19.78
C TYR A 177 -8.80 -5.10 -20.69
N TYR A 178 -9.08 -3.86 -20.26
CA TYR A 178 -8.84 -2.68 -21.09
C TYR A 178 -7.35 -2.35 -21.23
N LEU A 179 -6.53 -2.62 -20.20
CA LEU A 179 -5.07 -2.53 -20.32
C LEU A 179 -4.53 -3.53 -21.36
N SER A 180 -4.98 -4.79 -21.31
CA SER A 180 -4.57 -5.82 -22.28
C SER A 180 -5.01 -5.47 -23.70
N LYS A 181 -6.21 -4.89 -23.86
CA LYS A 181 -6.71 -4.42 -25.16
C LYS A 181 -5.94 -3.21 -25.69
N GLY A 182 -5.38 -2.37 -24.81
CA GLY A 182 -4.60 -1.18 -25.15
C GLY A 182 -3.16 -1.46 -25.59
N ARG A 183 -2.77 -2.73 -25.76
CA ARG A 183 -1.44 -3.12 -26.23
C ARG A 183 -1.17 -2.57 -27.62
N THR A 184 0.05 -2.06 -27.81
CA THR A 184 0.46 -1.38 -29.04
C THR A 184 1.39 -2.23 -29.89
N GLY A 185 1.89 -3.36 -29.37
CA GLY A 185 2.88 -4.22 -30.04
C GLY A 185 4.33 -3.76 -29.84
N PHE A 186 4.57 -2.71 -29.05
CA PHE A 186 5.91 -2.24 -28.70
C PHE A 186 6.36 -2.94 -27.42
N HIS A 187 7.48 -3.68 -27.48
CA HIS A 187 7.98 -4.49 -26.36
C HIS A 187 8.10 -3.74 -25.02
N SER A 188 8.52 -2.47 -25.03
CA SER A 188 8.65 -1.66 -23.82
C SER A 188 7.29 -1.29 -23.22
N THR A 189 6.34 -0.87 -24.06
CA THR A 189 4.97 -0.52 -23.66
C THR A 189 4.21 -1.75 -23.16
N ASP A 190 4.33 -2.89 -23.86
CA ASP A 190 3.62 -4.11 -23.50
C ASP A 190 4.16 -4.71 -22.19
N ARG A 191 5.49 -4.66 -21.94
CA ARG A 191 6.06 -5.03 -20.63
C ARG A 191 5.56 -4.11 -19.50
N MET A 192 5.39 -2.82 -19.79
CA MET A 192 4.79 -1.88 -18.83
C MET A 192 3.34 -2.25 -18.52
N ILE A 193 2.55 -2.58 -19.54
CA ILE A 193 1.17 -3.05 -19.39
C ILE A 193 1.12 -4.31 -18.53
N ASP A 194 1.98 -5.30 -18.79
CA ASP A 194 2.02 -6.56 -18.02
C ASP A 194 2.32 -6.31 -16.54
N THR A 195 3.22 -5.39 -16.23
CA THR A 195 3.57 -5.04 -14.85
C THR A 195 2.39 -4.36 -14.14
N ILE A 196 1.67 -3.46 -14.81
CA ILE A 196 0.46 -2.82 -14.23
C ILE A 196 -0.63 -3.86 -14.00
N ILE A 197 -0.84 -4.78 -14.95
CA ILE A 197 -1.82 -5.87 -14.81
C ILE A 197 -1.47 -6.74 -13.62
N LEU A 198 -0.20 -7.14 -13.47
CA LEU A 198 0.25 -7.96 -12.35
C LEU A 198 -0.05 -7.30 -11.00
N TRP A 199 0.31 -6.02 -10.82
CA TRP A 199 0.01 -5.30 -9.59
C TRP A 199 -1.48 -5.10 -9.36
N THR A 200 -2.25 -4.85 -10.42
CA THR A 200 -3.71 -4.73 -10.33
C THR A 200 -4.33 -6.04 -9.84
N VAL A 201 -3.88 -7.18 -10.37
CA VAL A 201 -4.34 -8.50 -9.94
C VAL A 201 -3.92 -8.80 -8.51
N GLU A 202 -2.65 -8.54 -8.16
CA GLU A 202 -2.12 -8.79 -6.81
C GLU A 202 -2.90 -7.99 -5.75
N THR A 203 -3.14 -6.71 -6.03
CA THR A 203 -3.89 -5.82 -5.13
C THR A 203 -5.36 -6.18 -5.02
N GLY A 204 -6.06 -6.41 -6.15
CA GLY A 204 -7.48 -6.80 -6.14
C GLY A 204 -7.71 -8.19 -5.54
N LEU A 205 -6.76 -9.12 -5.71
CA LEU A 205 -6.82 -10.44 -5.08
C LEU A 205 -6.65 -10.34 -3.56
N LEU A 206 -5.71 -9.51 -3.09
CA LEU A 206 -5.44 -9.33 -1.66
C LEU A 206 -6.67 -8.79 -0.91
N THR A 207 -7.32 -7.75 -1.44
CA THR A 207 -8.53 -7.17 -0.84
C THR A 207 -9.70 -8.16 -0.90
N THR A 208 -9.90 -8.83 -2.03
CA THR A 208 -10.94 -9.86 -2.18
C THR A 208 -10.76 -11.02 -1.19
N ILE A 209 -9.53 -11.52 -0.99
CA ILE A 209 -9.24 -12.59 -0.02
C ILE A 209 -9.55 -12.15 1.40
N ALA A 210 -9.17 -10.92 1.78
CA ALA A 210 -9.47 -10.39 3.09
C ALA A 210 -10.99 -10.23 3.32
N ALA A 211 -11.72 -9.71 2.33
CA ALA A 211 -13.18 -9.61 2.38
C ALA A 211 -13.87 -10.98 2.52
N LEU A 212 -13.43 -11.98 1.75
CA LEU A 212 -13.93 -13.35 1.86
C LEU A 212 -13.61 -13.96 3.22
N THR A 213 -12.41 -13.70 3.76
CA THR A 213 -12.02 -14.18 5.09
C THR A 213 -12.89 -13.56 6.18
N MET A 214 -13.18 -12.26 6.10
CA MET A 214 -14.15 -11.60 6.99
C MET A 214 -15.53 -12.25 6.89
N LEU A 215 -16.03 -12.49 5.68
CA LEU A 215 -17.34 -13.11 5.47
C LEU A 215 -17.40 -14.54 6.02
N ILE A 216 -16.34 -15.33 5.81
CA ILE A 216 -16.23 -16.70 6.35
C ILE A 216 -16.22 -16.67 7.88
N PHE A 217 -15.41 -15.80 8.50
CA PHE A 217 -15.38 -15.70 9.96
C PHE A 217 -16.69 -15.21 10.55
N ASP A 218 -17.36 -14.27 9.90
CA ASP A 218 -18.66 -13.76 10.34
C ASP A 218 -19.77 -14.82 10.21
N ILE A 219 -19.74 -15.68 9.19
CA ILE A 219 -20.70 -16.78 9.03
C ILE A 219 -20.39 -17.97 9.95
N SER A 220 -19.13 -18.40 10.00
CA SER A 220 -18.72 -19.63 10.71
C SER A 220 -18.43 -19.41 12.19
N LEU A 221 -17.98 -18.21 12.57
CA LEU A 221 -17.52 -17.86 13.92
C LEU A 221 -18.10 -16.52 14.38
N GLY A 222 -19.35 -16.21 14.03
CA GLY A 222 -19.99 -14.91 14.27
C GLY A 222 -20.11 -14.49 15.75
N THR A 223 -19.88 -15.40 16.69
CA THR A 223 -19.79 -15.11 18.14
C THR A 223 -18.38 -14.69 18.60
N THR A 224 -17.42 -14.64 17.68
CA THR A 224 -16.03 -14.27 17.95
C THR A 224 -15.63 -12.99 17.18
N ALA A 225 -14.66 -12.26 17.70
CA ALA A 225 -14.11 -11.06 17.08
C ALA A 225 -13.15 -11.35 15.91
N MET A 226 -13.10 -12.58 15.38
CA MET A 226 -12.19 -12.97 14.30
C MET A 226 -12.40 -12.12 13.03
N TRP A 227 -13.66 -11.88 12.65
CA TRP A 227 -13.97 -11.04 11.49
C TRP A 227 -13.59 -9.57 11.75
N ILE A 228 -13.78 -9.09 12.99
CA ILE A 228 -13.38 -7.73 13.40
C ILE A 228 -11.85 -7.61 13.34
N GLY A 229 -11.10 -8.59 13.82
CA GLY A 229 -9.64 -8.61 13.78
C GLY A 229 -9.10 -8.43 12.36
N VAL A 230 -9.73 -9.08 11.37
CA VAL A 230 -9.37 -8.89 9.95
C VAL A 230 -9.78 -7.51 9.44
N SER A 231 -10.94 -7.00 9.85
CA SER A 231 -11.39 -5.66 9.43
C SER A 231 -10.46 -4.54 9.94
N LEU A 232 -9.80 -4.70 11.08
CA LEU A 232 -8.89 -3.68 11.65
C LEU A 232 -7.72 -3.32 10.73
N PHE A 233 -7.30 -4.21 9.84
CA PHE A 233 -6.24 -3.94 8.87
C PHE A 233 -6.73 -3.85 7.42
N TYR A 234 -8.05 -3.91 7.19
CA TYR A 234 -8.61 -3.99 5.85
C TYR A 234 -8.41 -2.71 5.03
N ALA A 235 -8.75 -1.54 5.57
CA ALA A 235 -8.41 -0.24 4.98
C ALA A 235 -6.94 -0.11 4.54
N LYS A 236 -6.02 -0.69 5.32
CA LYS A 236 -4.58 -0.60 5.07
C LYS A 236 -4.22 -1.36 3.79
N LEU A 237 -4.93 -2.45 3.47
CA LEU A 237 -4.74 -3.19 2.22
C LEU A 237 -5.12 -2.33 1.01
N TYR A 238 -6.22 -1.57 1.10
CA TYR A 238 -6.60 -0.59 0.08
C TYR A 238 -5.56 0.52 -0.08
N SER A 239 -5.14 1.14 1.02
CA SER A 239 -4.15 2.21 1.01
C SER A 239 -2.80 1.77 0.43
N ASN A 240 -2.32 0.58 0.84
CA ASN A 240 -1.08 0.01 0.29
C ASN A 240 -1.23 -0.31 -1.20
N SER A 241 -2.39 -0.82 -1.62
CA SER A 241 -2.67 -1.13 -3.03
C SER A 241 -2.66 0.12 -3.91
N LEU A 242 -3.31 1.19 -3.46
CA LEU A 242 -3.32 2.49 -4.13
C LEU A 242 -1.91 3.04 -4.30
N LEU A 243 -1.15 3.08 -3.21
CA LEU A 243 0.20 3.63 -3.21
C LEU A 243 1.17 2.77 -4.02
N ALA A 244 1.00 1.45 -4.03
CA ALA A 244 1.80 0.55 -4.85
C ALA A 244 1.56 0.83 -6.33
N ALA A 245 0.29 1.00 -6.74
CA ALA A 245 -0.06 1.38 -8.10
C ALA A 245 0.49 2.77 -8.51
N LEU A 246 0.55 3.72 -7.57
CA LEU A 246 1.11 5.06 -7.81
C LEU A 246 2.65 5.03 -7.90
N ASN A 247 3.32 4.38 -6.96
CA ASN A 247 4.79 4.31 -6.89
C ASN A 247 5.40 3.38 -7.93
N GLY A 248 4.64 2.39 -8.38
CA GLY A 248 5.05 1.48 -9.43
C GLY A 248 5.33 2.15 -10.77
N ARG A 249 4.82 3.37 -11.01
CA ARG A 249 5.00 4.12 -12.26
C ARG A 249 6.46 4.40 -12.62
N ASP A 250 7.41 4.36 -11.69
CA ASP A 250 8.83 4.56 -12.03
C ASP A 250 9.53 3.34 -12.59
N ILE A 251 9.12 2.14 -12.15
CA ILE A 251 9.57 0.89 -12.76
C ILE A 251 9.19 0.90 -14.24
N LEU A 252 8.03 1.48 -14.54
CA LEU A 252 7.51 1.64 -15.89
C LEU A 252 8.22 2.73 -16.71
N ARG A 253 8.81 3.74 -16.05
CA ARG A 253 9.59 4.82 -16.71
C ARG A 253 11.05 4.45 -16.97
N GLY A 254 11.45 3.19 -16.75
CA GLY A 254 12.84 2.75 -16.88
C GLY A 254 13.74 3.25 -15.75
N LYS A 255 13.17 3.88 -14.71
CA LYS A 255 13.85 4.21 -13.45
C LYS A 255 13.52 3.16 -12.40
N GLY A 256 13.51 1.89 -12.82
CA GLY A 256 13.34 0.77 -11.91
C GLY A 256 14.22 0.94 -10.69
N VAL A 257 13.68 0.57 -9.53
CA VAL A 257 14.47 0.32 -8.34
C VAL A 257 15.74 -0.37 -8.80
N SER A 258 16.87 0.32 -8.71
CA SER A 258 18.17 -0.32 -8.66
C SER A 258 18.06 -1.20 -7.43
N THR A 259 17.65 -2.45 -7.67
CA THR A 259 17.66 -3.55 -6.72
C THR A 259 18.98 -3.42 -6.00
N PHE A 260 18.93 -3.02 -4.72
CA PHE A 260 20.08 -2.92 -3.82
C PHE A 260 21.43 -2.96 -4.54
N ASP A 261 21.89 -1.80 -4.98
CA ASP A 261 23.25 -1.57 -5.46
C ASP A 261 24.26 -1.70 -4.29
N THR A 262 24.05 -2.65 -3.38
CA THR A 262 25.05 -3.14 -2.42
C THR A 262 26.25 -3.71 -3.17
N THR A 263 26.07 -4.14 -4.41
CA THR A 263 27.18 -4.60 -5.24
C THR A 263 27.98 -3.42 -5.81
N SER A 264 27.39 -2.28 -6.19
CA SER A 264 28.16 -1.17 -6.79
C SER A 264 28.95 -0.34 -5.76
N ALA A 265 28.46 -0.21 -4.52
CA ALA A 265 29.23 0.38 -3.42
C ALA A 265 30.40 -0.52 -2.98
N GLY A 266 30.20 -1.86 -3.02
CA GLY A 266 31.25 -2.85 -2.78
C GLY A 266 32.31 -2.88 -3.88
N THR A 267 31.89 -2.87 -5.15
CA THR A 267 32.81 -2.88 -6.30
C THR A 267 33.59 -1.56 -6.43
N ARG A 268 32.98 -0.38 -6.17
CA ARG A 268 33.73 0.88 -6.12
C ARG A 268 34.72 0.94 -4.96
N ARG A 269 34.37 0.40 -3.78
CA ARG A 269 35.33 0.29 -2.67
C ARG A 269 36.48 -0.66 -3.01
N LEU A 270 36.18 -1.79 -3.64
CA LEU A 270 37.18 -2.78 -4.07
C LEU A 270 38.10 -2.23 -5.17
N GLU A 271 37.57 -1.54 -6.18
CA GLU A 271 38.37 -0.88 -7.21
C GLU A 271 39.26 0.20 -6.62
N ILE A 272 38.76 1.04 -5.70
CA ILE A 272 39.58 2.06 -5.03
C ILE A 272 40.65 1.41 -4.15
N SER A 273 40.35 0.32 -3.43
CA SER A 273 41.38 -0.39 -2.65
C SER A 273 42.40 -1.13 -3.51
N VAL A 274 42.00 -1.76 -4.62
CA VAL A 274 42.91 -2.45 -5.56
C VAL A 274 43.77 -1.44 -6.34
N VAL A 275 43.22 -0.28 -6.70
CA VAL A 275 44.00 0.82 -7.29
C VAL A 275 44.99 1.38 -6.28
N ARG A 276 44.57 1.57 -5.01
CA ARG A 276 45.46 2.07 -3.95
C ARG A 276 46.54 1.07 -3.54
N GLU A 277 46.25 -0.23 -3.61
CA GLU A 277 47.21 -1.31 -3.38
C GLU A 277 48.21 -1.41 -4.54
N ARG A 278 47.75 -1.30 -5.79
CA ARG A 278 48.63 -1.18 -6.97
C ARG A 278 49.47 0.09 -6.96
N GLU A 279 48.96 1.23 -6.51
CA GLU A 279 49.74 2.46 -6.34
C GLU A 279 50.78 2.33 -5.23
N MET A 280 50.48 1.61 -4.14
CA MET A 280 51.49 1.29 -3.12
C MET A 280 52.55 0.30 -3.64
N GLU A 281 52.17 -0.72 -4.42
CA GLU A 281 53.13 -1.64 -5.04
C GLU A 281 54.00 -0.94 -6.09
N MET A 282 53.42 -0.05 -6.92
CA MET A 282 54.17 0.73 -7.91
C MET A 282 55.01 1.85 -7.28
N GLY A 283 54.63 2.36 -6.11
CA GLY A 283 55.41 3.33 -5.34
C GLY A 283 56.62 2.72 -4.62
N VAL A 284 56.74 1.39 -4.58
CA VAL A 284 57.83 0.65 -3.91
C VAL A 284 58.86 0.11 -4.91
N LEU A 285 58.71 0.36 -6.22
CA LEU A 285 59.78 0.03 -7.17
C LEU A 285 60.99 0.94 -6.94
N PRO A 286 62.19 0.38 -6.60
CA PRO A 286 63.38 1.19 -6.39
C PRO A 286 63.77 1.86 -7.70
N ASN A 287 63.85 3.19 -7.67
CA ASN A 287 64.52 3.99 -8.68
C ASN A 287 65.98 3.52 -8.82
N SER A 288 66.26 2.60 -9.73
CA SER A 288 67.60 2.42 -10.28
C SER A 288 67.49 1.93 -11.73
N ALA A 289 68.23 2.63 -12.58
CA ALA A 289 68.39 2.42 -14.02
C ALA A 289 67.21 2.87 -14.90
N TYR A 290 67.23 4.15 -15.30
CA TYR A 290 67.57 4.51 -16.69
C TYR A 290 67.91 6.00 -16.75
N GLY A 291 69.20 6.28 -16.95
CA GLY A 291 69.70 7.61 -17.22
C GLY A 291 69.77 7.87 -18.72
N LYS A 292 69.70 9.17 -19.04
CA LYS A 292 69.98 9.83 -20.31
C LYS A 292 68.92 9.70 -21.40
N GLU A 293 68.60 10.69 -22.22
CA GLU A 293 68.89 12.12 -22.37
C GLU A 293 68.17 12.46 -23.68
N ASN A 294 67.36 13.51 -23.72
CA ASN A 294 67.18 14.43 -24.87
C ASN A 294 65.84 15.17 -24.79
N SER A 295 65.98 16.42 -24.36
CA SER A 295 65.08 17.54 -24.59
C SER A 295 64.88 17.80 -26.09
N VAL A 296 63.63 17.83 -26.56
CA VAL A 296 63.26 18.64 -27.72
C VAL A 296 61.99 19.43 -27.39
N ASP A 297 62.21 20.73 -27.47
CA ASP A 297 61.35 21.87 -27.23
C ASP A 297 60.37 22.04 -28.42
N THR A 298 59.05 22.10 -28.19
CA THR A 298 58.14 22.77 -29.14
C THR A 298 56.92 23.39 -28.44
N LYS A 299 56.72 24.67 -28.75
CA LYS A 299 55.78 25.66 -28.20
C LYS A 299 54.30 25.34 -28.43
N PRO A 300 53.38 25.93 -27.64
CA PRO A 300 51.94 25.81 -27.87
C PRO A 300 51.49 26.70 -29.03
N VAL A 301 50.67 26.17 -29.94
CA VAL A 301 50.01 26.94 -31.00
C VAL A 301 48.57 27.25 -30.59
N GLU A 302 48.28 28.54 -30.71
CA GLU A 302 47.05 29.25 -30.41
C GLU A 302 45.85 28.86 -31.30
N TYR A 303 44.67 29.13 -30.76
CA TYR A 303 43.34 28.96 -31.35
C TYR A 303 43.12 29.74 -32.67
N SER A 304 42.31 29.18 -33.57
CA SER A 304 41.42 29.97 -34.44
C SER A 304 40.19 29.15 -34.91
N PRO A 305 38.97 29.71 -34.89
CA PRO A 305 37.72 29.02 -35.22
C PRO A 305 37.28 29.27 -36.66
N ARG A 306 36.71 28.27 -37.35
CA ARG A 306 35.91 28.50 -38.57
C ARG A 306 34.84 27.43 -38.81
N PHE A 307 33.61 27.94 -38.92
CA PHE A 307 32.36 27.42 -39.50
C PHE A 307 31.67 26.21 -38.87
#